data_AF-A0AAX1PCV6-F1
#
_entry.id   AF-A0AAX1PCV6-F1
#
_cell.length_a   1.000
_cell.length_b   1.000
_cell.length_c   1.000
_cell.angle_alpha   90.00
_cell.angle_beta   90.00
_cell.angle_gamma   90.00
#
_symmetry.space_group_name_H-M   'P 1'
#
loop_
_entity.id
_entity.type
_entity.pdbx_description
1 polymer ?
#
loop_
_entity_poly.entity_id
_entity_poly.type
_entity_poly.pdbx_seq_one_letter_code
_entity_poly.pdbx_strand_id
1 'polypeptide(L)'
;MGLFDFLKSSKNKEESVVKTNTRTRIDPSNSMPTVKPDKEIFSMPTIEPDKELFECYDEVFNIMITDISGITKKEAKEIHDIIKKCDGGFLNMSGYYSVVWDKYFKGRYWQWDEYDEWNAIFTKLGRFPGRFPKKEVSVPATSTDVLSTLLVSDLKTLCIDNQLSIPPKSKKSDLIELLKSAPNISSMPLVSSKIDELNSRFEHSLYELFMRTISFRGHDLHKVRRTKRLGVKKYEIMHAFEEDKEFVEMALKIKPNALHPVFPSDMSMRKMVLPF
;
A
#
# COMPACT_ATOMS: atom_id res chain seq x y z
N MET A 1 -3.06 22.57 6.89
CA MET A 1 -1.72 23.12 6.57
C MET A 1 -0.88 21.99 6.04
N GLY A 2 -0.54 22.06 4.75
CA GLY A 2 0.01 20.95 3.96
C GLY A 2 1.52 20.79 4.12
N LEU A 3 1.96 19.54 4.11
CA LEU A 3 3.32 19.08 4.34
C LEU A 3 4.11 18.97 3.02
N PHE A 4 4.20 20.07 2.25
CA PHE A 4 4.85 20.08 0.93
C PHE A 4 5.67 21.36 0.62
N ASP A 5 6.37 21.91 1.62
CA ASP A 5 7.23 23.10 1.44
C ASP A 5 8.69 22.87 1.89
N PHE A 6 9.37 21.82 1.42
CA PHE A 6 10.77 21.64 1.83
C PHE A 6 11.82 21.31 0.76
N LEU A 7 11.53 21.34 -0.54
CA LEU A 7 12.62 21.17 -1.52
C LEU A 7 12.43 22.04 -2.77
N LYS A 8 12.77 23.33 -2.64
CA LYS A 8 13.24 24.19 -3.74
C LYS A 8 13.90 25.46 -3.20
N SER A 9 15.00 25.86 -3.85
CA SER A 9 15.84 27.05 -3.61
C SER A 9 17.02 26.78 -2.66
N SER A 10 18.28 27.08 -2.97
CA SER A 10 18.82 28.04 -3.93
C SER A 10 20.20 27.62 -4.45
N LYS A 11 20.45 27.97 -5.71
CA LYS A 11 21.79 28.13 -6.29
C LYS A 11 22.34 29.51 -5.93
N ASN A 12 23.66 29.55 -5.83
CA ASN A 12 24.59 30.67 -6.05
C ASN A 12 24.65 31.80 -5.00
N LYS A 13 25.84 31.90 -4.40
CA LYS A 13 26.57 33.17 -4.32
C LYS A 13 28.05 32.91 -4.55
N GLU A 14 28.56 33.53 -5.61
CA GLU A 14 29.98 33.74 -5.88
C GLU A 14 30.57 34.65 -4.81
N GLU A 15 31.81 34.39 -4.39
CA GLU A 15 32.71 35.44 -3.95
C GLU A 15 34.15 35.10 -4.30
N SER A 16 34.81 36.11 -4.86
CA SER A 16 36.11 36.16 -5.49
C SER A 16 37.26 36.23 -4.49
N VAL A 17 38.36 35.51 -4.74
CA VAL A 17 39.69 35.96 -4.30
C VAL A 17 40.73 35.69 -5.39
N VAL A 18 41.34 36.79 -5.84
CA VAL A 18 42.47 36.88 -6.76
C VAL A 18 43.76 36.45 -6.07
N LYS A 19 44.64 35.70 -6.77
CA LYS A 19 46.11 35.85 -6.67
C LYS A 19 46.88 35.12 -7.80
N THR A 20 47.51 35.96 -8.63
CA THR A 20 48.88 35.88 -9.20
C THR A 20 49.31 34.80 -10.20
N ASN A 21 49.66 35.31 -11.38
CA ASN A 21 50.52 34.80 -12.46
C ASN A 21 51.70 33.90 -12.03
N THR A 22 51.93 32.82 -12.78
CA THR A 22 53.24 32.60 -13.43
C THR A 22 53.10 31.70 -14.65
N ARG A 23 53.68 32.17 -15.76
CA ARG A 23 53.76 31.51 -17.07
C ARG A 23 54.88 30.47 -17.00
N THR A 24 54.62 29.21 -17.34
CA THR A 24 55.70 28.26 -17.65
C THR A 24 55.31 27.37 -18.82
N ARG A 25 56.29 27.23 -19.72
CA ARG A 25 56.30 26.63 -21.05
C ARG A 25 55.69 25.21 -21.10
N ILE A 26 55.01 24.93 -22.21
CA ILE A 26 54.62 23.58 -22.67
C ILE A 26 55.85 22.92 -23.31
N ASP A 27 56.17 21.69 -22.91
CA ASP A 27 56.98 20.75 -23.69
C ASP A 27 56.05 19.65 -24.27
N PRO A 28 55.98 19.46 -25.60
CA PRO A 28 55.02 18.56 -26.24
C PRO A 28 55.68 17.21 -26.56
N SER A 29 56.00 16.41 -25.54
CA SER A 29 56.34 15.00 -25.74
C SER A 29 56.29 14.21 -24.43
N ASN A 30 55.10 13.77 -24.04
CA ASN A 30 54.97 12.53 -23.27
C ASN A 30 53.55 11.99 -23.44
N SER A 31 53.45 10.89 -24.18
CA SER A 31 52.25 10.09 -24.32
C SER A 31 51.83 9.55 -22.96
N MET A 32 50.67 9.99 -22.44
CA MET A 32 50.08 9.35 -21.27
C MET A 32 49.55 7.95 -21.66
N PRO A 33 49.82 6.91 -20.86
CA PRO A 33 49.14 5.64 -21.03
C PRO A 33 47.65 5.87 -20.75
N THR A 34 46.80 5.48 -21.70
CA THR A 34 45.35 5.43 -21.51
C THR A 34 45.03 4.30 -20.54
N VAL A 35 44.92 4.65 -19.26
CA VAL A 35 44.28 3.77 -18.27
C VAL A 35 42.81 3.68 -18.66
N LYS A 36 42.40 2.53 -19.22
CA LYS A 36 40.98 2.21 -19.34
C LYS A 36 40.41 2.21 -17.92
N PRO A 37 39.34 2.96 -17.63
CA PRO A 37 38.67 2.78 -16.36
C PRO A 37 38.02 1.41 -16.40
N ASP A 38 38.58 0.46 -15.66
CA ASP A 38 37.82 -0.72 -15.24
C ASP A 38 36.63 -0.18 -14.45
N LYS A 39 35.48 -0.11 -15.14
CA LYS A 39 34.19 0.03 -14.48
C LYS A 39 33.95 -1.29 -13.77
N GLU A 40 34.52 -1.44 -12.59
CA GLU A 40 33.93 -2.30 -11.58
C GLU A 40 32.52 -1.75 -11.36
N ILE A 41 31.56 -2.41 -11.98
CA ILE A 41 30.15 -2.23 -11.67
C ILE A 41 30.03 -2.69 -10.23
N PHE A 42 30.00 -1.74 -9.29
CA PHE A 42 29.56 -1.98 -7.92
C PHE A 42 28.14 -2.53 -8.00
N SER A 43 28.00 -3.86 -8.14
CA SER A 43 26.70 -4.51 -8.04
C SER A 43 26.26 -4.37 -6.60
N MET A 44 25.14 -3.69 -6.38
CA MET A 44 24.49 -3.69 -5.07
C MET A 44 24.36 -5.14 -4.60
N PRO A 45 24.81 -5.48 -3.37
CA PRO A 45 24.67 -6.84 -2.87
C PRO A 45 23.19 -7.21 -2.88
N THR A 46 22.85 -8.19 -3.71
CA THR A 46 21.50 -8.73 -3.76
C THR A 46 21.39 -9.73 -2.62
N ILE A 47 20.59 -9.40 -1.61
CA ILE A 47 20.31 -10.31 -0.49
C ILE A 47 19.11 -11.15 -0.88
N GLU A 48 19.29 -12.47 -0.95
CA GLU A 48 18.17 -13.39 -1.12
C GLU A 48 17.41 -13.53 0.22
N PRO A 49 16.06 -13.45 0.23
CA PRO A 49 15.31 -13.66 1.45
C PRO A 49 15.43 -15.11 1.94
N ASP A 50 15.43 -15.28 3.26
CA ASP A 50 15.47 -16.59 3.91
C ASP A 50 14.31 -17.48 3.45
N LYS A 51 14.58 -18.72 3.04
CA LYS A 51 13.57 -19.69 2.61
C LYS A 51 12.50 -19.90 3.68
N GLU A 52 12.89 -19.92 4.96
CA GLU A 52 11.93 -20.10 6.07
C GLU A 52 10.89 -18.99 6.12
N LEU A 53 11.21 -17.78 5.66
CA LEU A 53 10.25 -16.67 5.60
C LEU A 53 9.08 -17.00 4.65
N PHE A 54 9.36 -17.59 3.49
CA PHE A 54 8.31 -18.03 2.56
C PHE A 54 7.49 -19.20 3.12
N GLU A 55 8.14 -20.12 3.85
CA GLU A 55 7.44 -21.23 4.51
C GLU A 55 6.50 -20.71 5.63
N CYS A 56 6.92 -19.69 6.38
CA CYS A 56 6.07 -19.03 7.38
C CYS A 56 4.90 -18.29 6.73
N TYR A 57 5.13 -17.62 5.60
CA TYR A 57 4.04 -16.99 4.84
C TYR A 57 3.02 -18.04 4.36
N ASP A 58 3.49 -19.15 3.78
CA ASP A 58 2.62 -20.23 3.29
C ASP A 58 1.74 -20.80 4.41
N GLU A 59 2.31 -20.98 5.62
CA GLU A 59 1.56 -21.45 6.79
C GLU A 59 0.46 -20.46 7.21
N VAL A 60 0.80 -19.17 7.33
CA VAL A 60 -0.15 -18.13 7.70
C VAL A 60 -1.23 -17.96 6.64
N PHE A 61 -0.86 -17.96 5.36
CA PHE A 61 -1.80 -17.86 4.24
C PHE A 61 -2.82 -19.00 4.29
N ASN A 62 -2.36 -20.24 4.42
CA ASN A 62 -3.23 -21.42 4.44
C ASN A 62 -4.23 -21.41 5.62
N ILE A 63 -3.85 -20.81 6.75
CA ILE A 63 -4.76 -20.63 7.88
C ILE A 63 -5.75 -19.51 7.57
N MET A 64 -5.25 -18.32 7.23
CA MET A 64 -6.08 -17.11 7.11
C MET A 64 -7.04 -17.14 5.92
N ILE A 65 -6.66 -17.75 4.80
CA ILE A 65 -7.55 -17.82 3.62
C ILE A 65 -8.79 -18.69 3.87
N THR A 66 -8.76 -19.57 4.88
CA THR A 66 -9.92 -20.38 5.27
C THR A 66 -10.96 -19.60 6.08
N ASP A 67 -10.57 -18.44 6.60
CA ASP A 67 -11.43 -17.49 7.32
C ASP A 67 -12.22 -16.57 6.36
N ILE A 68 -11.98 -16.70 5.05
CA ILE A 68 -12.68 -15.92 4.03
C ILE A 68 -13.88 -16.70 3.50
N SER A 69 -15.08 -16.26 3.87
CA SER A 69 -16.31 -16.72 3.22
C SER A 69 -16.38 -16.18 1.79
N GLY A 70 -16.87 -16.99 0.85
CA GLY A 70 -16.97 -16.62 -0.58
C GLY A 70 -15.76 -17.01 -1.45
N ILE A 71 -14.70 -17.56 -0.84
CA ILE A 71 -13.54 -18.13 -1.53
C ILE A 71 -13.51 -19.65 -1.30
N THR A 72 -13.50 -20.43 -2.38
CA THR A 72 -13.40 -21.89 -2.30
C THR A 72 -11.97 -22.35 -2.03
N LYS A 73 -11.79 -23.57 -1.53
CA LYS A 73 -10.44 -24.18 -1.36
C LYS A 73 -9.63 -24.22 -2.65
N LYS A 74 -10.30 -24.39 -3.80
CA LYS A 74 -9.65 -24.37 -5.11
C LYS A 74 -9.13 -22.97 -5.44
N GLU A 75 -9.97 -21.95 -5.27
CA GLU A 75 -9.58 -20.55 -5.49
C GLU A 75 -8.48 -20.11 -4.53
N ALA A 76 -8.55 -20.49 -3.24
CA ALA A 76 -7.49 -20.23 -2.27
C ALA A 76 -6.13 -20.77 -2.74
N LYS A 77 -6.10 -22.00 -3.29
CA LYS A 77 -4.89 -22.57 -3.89
C LYS A 77 -4.44 -21.79 -5.12
N GLU A 78 -5.35 -21.41 -6.01
CA GLU A 78 -5.00 -20.62 -7.20
C GLU A 78 -4.45 -19.23 -6.83
N ILE A 79 -5.00 -18.58 -5.80
CA ILE A 79 -4.49 -17.32 -5.24
C ILE A 79 -3.06 -17.54 -4.73
N HIS A 80 -2.84 -18.59 -3.94
CA HIS A 80 -1.51 -18.91 -3.43
C HIS A 80 -0.49 -19.14 -4.55
N ASP A 81 -0.88 -19.88 -5.59
CA ASP A 81 -0.04 -20.15 -6.77
C ASP A 81 0.31 -18.86 -7.53
N ILE A 82 -0.64 -17.92 -7.66
CA ILE A 82 -0.37 -16.59 -8.27
C ILE A 82 0.70 -15.85 -7.47
N ILE A 83 0.56 -15.82 -6.14
CA ILE A 83 1.50 -15.13 -5.25
C ILE A 83 2.88 -15.76 -5.32
N LYS A 84 2.98 -17.10 -5.30
CA LYS A 84 4.26 -17.81 -5.34
C LYS A 84 4.99 -17.71 -6.68
N LYS A 85 4.26 -17.57 -7.78
CA LYS A 85 4.82 -17.43 -9.13
C LYS A 85 5.16 -15.98 -9.49
N CYS A 86 4.67 -15.01 -8.70
CA CYS A 86 5.06 -13.61 -8.84
C CYS A 86 6.57 -13.46 -8.62
N ASP A 87 7.22 -12.60 -9.40
CA ASP A 87 8.63 -12.26 -9.16
C ASP A 87 8.78 -11.61 -7.78
N GLY A 88 9.69 -12.14 -6.95
CA GLY A 88 9.80 -11.79 -5.52
C GLY A 88 8.74 -12.41 -4.60
N GLY A 89 7.83 -13.23 -5.14
CA GLY A 89 6.80 -13.94 -4.38
C GLY A 89 5.86 -13.01 -3.61
N PHE A 90 5.55 -13.37 -2.36
CA PHE A 90 4.66 -12.56 -1.51
C PHE A 90 5.24 -11.19 -1.13
N LEU A 91 6.56 -11.01 -1.20
CA LEU A 91 7.25 -9.75 -0.89
C LEU A 91 6.98 -8.68 -1.96
N ASN A 92 6.65 -9.07 -3.19
CA ASN A 92 6.26 -8.17 -4.26
C ASN A 92 4.73 -8.04 -4.32
N MET A 93 4.16 -7.35 -3.33
CA MET A 93 2.72 -7.15 -3.21
C MET A 93 2.11 -6.50 -4.46
N SER A 94 2.79 -5.50 -5.03
CA SER A 94 2.38 -4.85 -6.28
C SER A 94 2.21 -5.79 -7.46
N GLY A 95 2.94 -6.91 -7.49
CA GLY A 95 2.90 -7.85 -8.61
C GLY A 95 1.67 -8.76 -8.65
N TYR A 96 0.99 -8.98 -7.52
CA TYR A 96 -0.18 -9.87 -7.46
C TYR A 96 -1.47 -9.20 -6.96
N TYR A 97 -1.38 -8.04 -6.31
CA TYR A 97 -2.54 -7.41 -5.66
C TYR A 97 -3.72 -7.19 -6.60
N SER A 98 -3.50 -6.54 -7.75
CA SER A 98 -4.55 -6.27 -8.74
C SER A 98 -5.09 -7.55 -9.36
N VAL A 99 -4.21 -8.47 -9.74
CA VAL A 99 -4.57 -9.75 -10.39
C VAL A 99 -5.48 -10.59 -9.50
N VAL A 100 -5.14 -10.70 -8.21
CA VAL A 100 -5.94 -11.46 -7.25
C VAL A 100 -7.27 -10.74 -6.96
N TRP A 101 -7.24 -9.42 -6.77
CA TRP A 101 -8.46 -8.63 -6.56
C TRP A 101 -9.44 -8.80 -7.73
N ASP A 102 -9.00 -8.49 -8.95
CA ASP A 102 -9.85 -8.49 -10.13
C ASP A 102 -10.44 -9.87 -10.43
N LYS A 103 -9.69 -10.95 -10.15
CA LYS A 103 -10.13 -12.32 -10.46
C LYS A 103 -11.04 -12.94 -9.38
N TYR A 104 -10.79 -12.68 -8.09
CA TYR A 104 -11.45 -13.44 -7.01
C TYR A 104 -12.32 -12.63 -6.07
N PHE A 105 -12.12 -11.30 -5.98
CA PHE A 105 -12.80 -10.47 -4.98
C PHE A 105 -13.71 -9.41 -5.61
N LYS A 106 -13.29 -8.80 -6.72
CA LYS A 106 -14.02 -7.71 -7.37
C LYS A 106 -15.41 -8.15 -7.84
N GLY A 107 -16.43 -7.37 -7.46
CA GLY A 107 -17.82 -7.62 -7.86
C GLY A 107 -18.43 -8.91 -7.29
N ARG A 108 -17.73 -9.58 -6.35
CA ARG A 108 -18.19 -10.80 -5.70
C ARG A 108 -18.51 -10.52 -4.23
N TYR A 109 -19.44 -11.30 -3.69
CA TYR A 109 -19.63 -11.35 -2.25
C TYR A 109 -18.51 -12.19 -1.62
N TRP A 110 -17.87 -11.64 -0.61
CA TRP A 110 -16.93 -12.31 0.27
C TRP A 110 -16.97 -11.63 1.64
N GLN A 111 -16.49 -12.33 2.65
CA GLN A 111 -16.49 -11.84 4.02
C GLN A 111 -15.19 -12.28 4.71
N TRP A 112 -14.63 -11.42 5.55
CA TRP A 112 -13.48 -11.73 6.38
C TRP A 112 -13.93 -11.79 7.84
N ASP A 113 -14.10 -13.01 8.34
CA ASP A 113 -14.78 -13.25 9.62
C ASP A 113 -14.02 -12.62 10.80
N GLU A 114 -12.68 -12.71 10.83
CA GLU A 114 -11.87 -12.01 11.85
C GLU A 114 -12.04 -10.48 11.80
N TYR A 115 -12.17 -9.87 10.61
CA TYR A 115 -12.45 -8.42 10.54
C TYR A 115 -13.81 -8.09 11.15
N ASP A 116 -14.84 -8.86 10.83
CA ASP A 116 -16.18 -8.62 11.33
C ASP A 116 -16.28 -8.84 12.85
N GLU A 117 -15.59 -9.84 13.39
CA GLU A 117 -15.48 -10.06 14.83
C GLU A 117 -14.89 -8.83 15.53
N TRP A 118 -13.74 -8.34 15.05
CA TRP A 118 -13.09 -7.16 15.63
C TRP A 118 -13.93 -5.89 15.46
N ASN A 119 -14.55 -5.72 14.29
CA ASN A 119 -15.45 -4.61 14.04
C ASN A 119 -16.62 -4.63 15.04
N ALA A 120 -17.24 -5.78 15.30
CA ALA A 120 -18.31 -5.92 16.28
C ALA A 120 -17.85 -5.61 17.71
N ILE A 121 -16.64 -6.06 18.10
CA ILE A 121 -16.04 -5.73 19.41
C ILE A 121 -15.87 -4.22 19.55
N PHE A 122 -15.26 -3.56 18.57
CA PHE A 122 -15.01 -2.11 18.61
C PHE A 122 -16.30 -1.29 18.55
N THR A 123 -17.28 -1.71 17.76
CA THR A 123 -18.63 -1.12 17.76
C THR A 123 -19.26 -1.20 19.15
N LYS A 124 -19.21 -2.37 19.80
CA LYS A 124 -19.77 -2.54 21.16
C LYS A 124 -19.07 -1.68 22.21
N LEU A 125 -17.77 -1.46 22.05
CA LEU A 125 -16.99 -0.58 22.92
C LEU A 125 -17.23 0.92 22.64
N GLY A 126 -17.83 1.26 21.49
CA GLY A 126 -18.02 2.65 21.06
C GLY A 126 -16.73 3.37 20.67
N ARG A 127 -15.61 2.64 20.52
CA ARG A 127 -14.28 3.18 20.22
C ARG A 127 -13.50 2.20 19.34
N PHE A 128 -12.67 2.76 18.46
CA PHE A 128 -11.93 2.01 17.45
C PHE A 128 -10.44 2.36 17.52
N PRO A 129 -9.55 1.42 17.17
CA PRO A 129 -8.16 1.74 16.86
C PRO A 129 -8.07 2.79 15.75
N GLY A 130 -7.03 3.62 15.77
CA GLY A 130 -6.94 4.82 14.94
C GLY A 130 -6.99 4.56 13.43
N ARG A 131 -6.54 3.37 13.00
CA ARG A 131 -6.47 2.97 11.57
C ARG A 131 -7.42 1.84 11.20
N PHE A 132 -8.32 1.44 12.09
CA PHE A 132 -9.25 0.36 11.79
C PHE A 132 -10.22 0.81 10.69
N PRO A 133 -10.30 0.09 9.55
CA PRO A 133 -11.20 0.50 8.48
C PRO A 133 -12.63 0.31 8.94
N LYS A 134 -13.47 1.32 8.73
CA LYS A 134 -14.89 1.29 9.07
C LYS A 134 -15.70 1.38 7.80
N LYS A 135 -16.66 0.46 7.65
CA LYS A 135 -17.65 0.60 6.59
C LYS A 135 -18.59 1.73 6.99
N GLU A 136 -18.49 2.86 6.29
CA GLU A 136 -19.49 3.92 6.42
C GLU A 136 -20.83 3.40 5.87
N VAL A 137 -21.95 3.95 6.35
CA VAL A 137 -23.27 3.67 5.77
C VAL A 137 -23.25 4.20 4.33
N SER A 138 -22.94 3.30 3.40
CA SER A 138 -22.68 3.65 2.01
C SER A 138 -23.99 3.83 1.27
N VAL A 139 -24.29 5.07 0.88
CA VAL A 139 -25.18 5.34 -0.25
C VAL A 139 -24.37 5.08 -1.52
N PRO A 140 -24.89 4.30 -2.49
CA PRO A 140 -24.19 4.07 -3.75
C PRO A 140 -23.77 5.38 -4.41
N ALA A 141 -22.52 5.43 -4.88
CA ALA A 141 -21.97 6.60 -5.54
C ALA A 141 -22.83 6.97 -6.76
N THR A 142 -23.14 8.25 -6.87
CA THR A 142 -23.89 8.80 -7.99
C THR A 142 -22.94 9.28 -9.09
N SER A 143 -23.48 9.50 -10.30
CA SER A 143 -22.72 10.15 -11.36
C SER A 143 -22.22 11.54 -10.95
N THR A 144 -22.97 12.27 -10.11
CA THR A 144 -22.52 13.58 -9.59
C THR A 144 -21.29 13.45 -8.71
N ASP A 145 -21.25 12.44 -7.84
CA ASP A 145 -20.10 12.18 -6.97
C ASP A 145 -18.87 11.88 -7.83
N VAL A 146 -19.01 11.03 -8.84
CA VAL A 146 -17.94 10.71 -9.79
C VAL A 146 -17.45 11.93 -10.54
N LEU A 147 -18.34 12.73 -11.14
CA LEU A 147 -17.98 13.93 -11.90
C LEU A 147 -17.15 14.91 -11.05
N SER A 148 -17.42 14.98 -9.74
CA SER A 148 -16.63 15.82 -8.82
C SER A 148 -15.18 15.35 -8.65
N THR A 149 -14.90 14.06 -8.85
CA THR A 149 -13.55 13.46 -8.72
C THR A 149 -12.72 13.55 -10.01
N LEU A 150 -13.36 13.65 -11.18
CA LEU A 150 -12.68 13.64 -12.48
C LEU A 150 -11.81 14.88 -12.72
N LEU A 151 -10.80 14.75 -13.58
CA LEU A 151 -9.97 15.87 -14.00
C LEU A 151 -10.75 16.78 -14.96
N VAL A 152 -10.35 18.05 -15.05
CA VAL A 152 -10.98 19.02 -15.97
C VAL A 152 -10.84 18.59 -17.43
N SER A 153 -9.75 17.91 -17.81
CA SER A 153 -9.56 17.32 -19.13
C SER A 153 -10.62 16.28 -19.46
N ASP A 154 -10.92 15.40 -18.49
CA ASP A 154 -11.85 14.30 -18.66
C ASP A 154 -13.28 14.83 -18.76
N LEU A 155 -13.62 15.80 -17.92
CA LEU A 155 -14.91 16.49 -17.97
C LEU A 155 -15.13 17.19 -19.32
N LYS A 156 -14.11 17.87 -19.87
CA LYS A 156 -14.22 18.48 -21.20
C LYS A 156 -14.42 17.42 -22.30
N THR A 157 -13.72 16.29 -22.21
CA THR A 157 -13.88 15.17 -23.14
C THR A 157 -15.31 14.62 -23.08
N LEU A 158 -15.83 14.37 -21.87
CA LEU A 158 -17.21 13.95 -21.67
C LEU A 158 -18.22 14.97 -22.22
N CYS A 159 -17.99 16.29 -22.05
CA CYS A 159 -18.86 17.31 -22.64
C CYS A 159 -18.88 17.22 -24.17
N ILE A 160 -17.71 17.05 -24.80
CA ILE A 160 -17.59 16.91 -26.25
C ILE A 160 -18.30 15.63 -26.73
N ASP A 161 -18.11 14.51 -26.04
CA ASP A 161 -18.73 13.23 -26.37
C ASP A 161 -20.26 13.28 -26.28
N ASN A 162 -20.80 14.10 -25.37
CA ASN A 162 -22.24 14.36 -25.22
C ASN A 162 -22.73 15.53 -26.08
N GLN A 163 -21.91 16.05 -27.00
CA GLN A 163 -22.25 17.16 -27.89
C GLN A 163 -22.68 18.44 -27.14
N LEU A 164 -22.15 18.65 -25.94
CA LEU A 164 -22.41 19.83 -25.12
C LEU A 164 -21.48 20.98 -25.52
N SER A 165 -22.05 22.16 -25.74
CA SER A 165 -21.26 23.37 -25.98
C SER A 165 -20.56 23.82 -24.69
N ILE A 166 -19.23 23.91 -24.71
CA ILE A 166 -18.42 24.30 -23.57
C ILE A 166 -18.19 25.82 -23.62
N PRO A 167 -18.66 26.60 -22.63
CA PRO A 167 -18.39 28.02 -22.58
C PRO A 167 -16.88 28.34 -22.51
N PRO A 168 -16.43 29.47 -23.09
CA PRO A 168 -15.06 29.90 -22.93
C PRO A 168 -14.77 30.21 -21.46
N LYS A 169 -13.60 29.76 -20.96
CA LYS A 169 -13.15 29.92 -19.56
C LYS A 169 -14.00 29.20 -18.50
N SER A 170 -14.77 28.16 -18.86
CA SER A 170 -15.51 27.34 -17.89
C SER A 170 -14.63 26.79 -16.77
N LYS A 171 -15.13 26.89 -15.54
CA LYS A 171 -14.57 26.24 -14.36
C LYS A 171 -15.07 24.81 -14.25
N LYS A 172 -14.45 24.01 -13.38
CA LYS A 172 -14.83 22.60 -13.14
C LYS A 172 -16.31 22.46 -12.74
N SER A 173 -16.80 23.34 -11.88
CA SER A 173 -18.22 23.40 -11.47
C SER A 173 -19.16 23.49 -12.66
N ASP A 174 -18.84 24.37 -13.61
CA ASP A 174 -19.69 24.68 -14.77
C ASP A 174 -19.76 23.46 -15.72
N LEU A 175 -18.64 22.75 -15.88
CA LEU A 175 -18.59 21.51 -16.66
C LEU A 175 -19.41 20.39 -16.02
N ILE A 176 -19.35 20.25 -14.69
CA ILE A 176 -20.16 19.25 -13.97
C ILE A 176 -21.64 19.59 -14.11
N GLU A 177 -22.02 20.87 -13.99
CA GLU A 177 -23.41 21.30 -14.15
C GLU A 177 -23.96 21.00 -15.55
N LEU A 178 -23.17 21.28 -16.60
CA LEU A 178 -23.51 20.89 -17.97
C LEU A 178 -23.71 19.37 -18.09
N LEU A 179 -22.80 18.57 -17.56
CA LEU A 179 -22.86 17.10 -17.64
C LEU A 179 -24.02 16.48 -16.83
N LYS A 180 -24.52 17.16 -15.79
CA LYS A 180 -25.72 16.71 -15.07
C LYS A 180 -26.97 16.72 -15.96
N SER A 181 -27.00 17.58 -16.98
CA SER A 181 -28.10 17.64 -17.95
C SER A 181 -27.95 16.62 -19.09
N ALA A 182 -26.80 15.95 -19.21
CA ALA A 182 -26.56 14.98 -20.27
C ALA A 182 -27.38 13.69 -20.04
N PRO A 183 -28.11 13.21 -21.05
CA PRO A 183 -28.81 11.93 -20.94
C PRO A 183 -27.79 10.79 -20.79
N ASN A 184 -28.11 9.82 -19.92
CA ASN A 184 -27.31 8.60 -19.72
C ASN A 184 -25.85 8.81 -19.26
N ILE A 185 -25.52 9.96 -18.65
CA ILE A 185 -24.17 10.23 -18.13
C ILE A 185 -23.63 9.12 -17.23
N SER A 186 -24.49 8.52 -16.39
CA SER A 186 -24.13 7.42 -15.49
C SER A 186 -23.73 6.12 -16.21
N SER A 187 -24.18 5.93 -17.45
CA SER A 187 -23.90 4.74 -18.26
C SER A 187 -22.65 4.87 -19.13
N MET A 188 -22.04 6.06 -19.19
CA MET A 188 -20.82 6.27 -19.98
C MET A 188 -19.66 5.47 -19.39
N PRO A 189 -18.82 4.81 -20.20
CA PRO A 189 -17.78 3.89 -19.71
C PRO A 189 -16.85 4.46 -18.63
N LEU A 190 -16.42 5.72 -18.78
CA LEU A 190 -15.56 6.37 -17.79
C LEU A 190 -16.30 6.62 -16.47
N VAL A 191 -17.56 7.04 -16.54
CA VAL A 191 -18.39 7.36 -15.38
C VAL A 191 -18.81 6.08 -14.67
N SER A 192 -19.34 5.09 -15.39
CA SER A 192 -19.76 3.81 -14.83
C SER A 192 -18.59 3.07 -14.17
N SER A 193 -17.43 3.01 -14.83
CA SER A 193 -16.23 2.40 -14.24
C SER A 193 -15.79 3.10 -12.94
N LYS A 194 -15.96 4.43 -12.85
CA LYS A 194 -15.63 5.18 -11.63
C LYS A 194 -16.70 5.05 -10.55
N ILE A 195 -17.97 4.89 -10.92
CA ILE A 195 -19.04 4.53 -9.97
C ILE A 195 -18.69 3.18 -9.33
N ASP A 196 -18.33 2.19 -10.14
CA ASP A 196 -17.94 0.86 -9.65
C ASP A 196 -16.70 0.90 -8.75
N GLU A 197 -15.68 1.69 -9.12
CA GLU A 197 -14.48 1.91 -8.30
C GLU A 197 -14.82 2.54 -6.95
N LEU A 198 -15.65 3.59 -6.91
CA LEU A 198 -16.08 4.23 -5.66
C LEU A 198 -16.91 3.28 -4.80
N ASN A 199 -17.82 2.54 -5.41
CA ASN A 199 -18.69 1.59 -4.72
C ASN A 199 -17.94 0.38 -4.16
N SER A 200 -16.80 0.01 -4.75
CA SER A 200 -15.96 -1.11 -4.31
C SER A 200 -14.73 -0.68 -3.50
N ARG A 201 -14.57 0.62 -3.22
CA ARG A 201 -13.37 1.17 -2.58
C ARG A 201 -13.13 0.58 -1.19
N PHE A 202 -14.20 0.39 -0.41
CA PHE A 202 -14.09 -0.16 0.93
C PHE A 202 -13.67 -1.63 0.86
N GLU A 203 -14.33 -2.43 0.03
CA GLU A 203 -14.02 -3.84 -0.20
C GLU A 203 -12.59 -4.01 -0.72
N HIS A 204 -12.15 -3.17 -1.67
CA HIS A 204 -10.76 -3.17 -2.14
C HIS A 204 -9.77 -2.87 -0.99
N SER A 205 -10.04 -1.85 -0.18
CA SER A 205 -9.21 -1.50 0.98
C SER A 205 -9.15 -2.63 2.01
N LEU A 206 -10.27 -3.32 2.23
CA LEU A 206 -10.35 -4.45 3.13
C LEU A 206 -9.56 -5.66 2.61
N TYR A 207 -9.64 -5.93 1.30
CA TYR A 207 -8.80 -6.93 0.64
C TYR A 207 -7.30 -6.61 0.77
N GLU A 208 -6.89 -5.37 0.51
CA GLU A 208 -5.50 -4.96 0.66
C GLU A 208 -5.00 -5.11 2.11
N LEU A 209 -5.89 -4.83 3.07
CA LEU A 209 -5.60 -5.03 4.48
C LEU A 209 -5.44 -6.52 4.81
N PHE A 210 -6.34 -7.37 4.33
CA PHE A 210 -6.27 -8.82 4.52
C PHE A 210 -4.94 -9.39 4.03
N MET A 211 -4.56 -9.10 2.78
CA MET A 211 -3.31 -9.59 2.19
C MET A 211 -2.07 -9.09 2.93
N ARG A 212 -2.10 -7.85 3.44
CA ARG A 212 -1.03 -7.27 4.26
C ARG A 212 -0.95 -7.92 5.64
N THR A 213 -2.11 -8.22 6.25
CA THR A 213 -2.16 -8.93 7.53
C THR A 213 -1.54 -10.33 7.42
N ILE A 214 -1.79 -11.07 6.33
CA ILE A 214 -1.11 -12.34 6.06
C ILE A 214 0.41 -12.13 5.97
N SER A 215 0.85 -11.15 5.18
CA SER A 215 2.28 -10.85 5.02
C SER A 215 2.96 -10.53 6.37
N PHE A 216 2.36 -9.65 7.17
CA PHE A 216 2.90 -9.25 8.47
C PHE A 216 2.92 -10.41 9.47
N ARG A 217 1.87 -11.23 9.52
CA ARG A 217 1.86 -12.43 10.37
C ARG A 217 2.88 -13.46 9.91
N GLY A 218 3.12 -13.60 8.60
CA GLY A 218 4.21 -14.43 8.06
C GLY A 218 5.58 -13.96 8.54
N HIS A 219 5.84 -12.64 8.49
CA HIS A 219 7.05 -12.03 9.04
C HIS A 219 7.17 -12.21 10.57
N ASP A 220 6.08 -12.01 11.33
CA ASP A 220 6.09 -12.18 12.78
C ASP A 220 6.34 -13.65 13.17
N LEU A 221 5.75 -14.61 12.45
CA LEU A 221 5.99 -16.04 12.66
C LEU A 221 7.47 -16.40 12.40
N HIS A 222 8.04 -15.93 11.28
CA HIS A 222 9.46 -16.11 10.98
C HIS A 222 10.34 -15.54 12.09
N LYS A 223 10.03 -14.32 12.55
CA LYS A 223 10.73 -13.69 13.65
C LYS A 223 10.64 -14.53 14.91
N VAL A 224 9.45 -14.95 15.33
CA VAL A 224 9.22 -15.79 16.52
C VAL A 224 10.02 -17.09 16.46
N ARG A 225 10.05 -17.77 15.31
CA ARG A 225 10.83 -19.00 15.11
C ARG A 225 12.32 -18.73 15.24
N ARG A 226 12.82 -17.70 14.55
CA ARG A 226 14.23 -17.30 14.58
C ARG A 226 14.68 -16.95 16.00
N THR A 227 13.90 -16.16 16.72
CA THR A 227 14.26 -15.69 18.06
C THR A 227 14.16 -16.79 19.12
N LYS A 228 13.23 -17.74 18.94
CA LYS A 228 13.17 -18.96 19.74
C LYS A 228 14.45 -19.80 19.60
N ARG A 229 14.99 -19.94 18.38
CA ARG A 229 16.28 -20.63 18.15
C ARG A 229 17.46 -19.92 18.81
N LEU A 230 17.41 -18.60 18.91
CA LEU A 230 18.41 -17.79 19.61
C LEU A 230 18.23 -17.78 21.14
N GLY A 231 17.25 -18.51 21.68
CA GLY A 231 17.01 -18.59 23.12
C GLY A 231 16.36 -17.34 23.74
N VAL A 232 15.77 -16.46 22.93
CA VAL A 232 15.08 -15.26 23.43
C VAL A 232 13.82 -15.66 24.22
N LYS A 233 13.77 -15.27 25.50
CA LYS A 233 12.69 -15.62 26.43
C LYS A 233 11.69 -14.49 26.70
N LYS A 234 12.06 -13.24 26.41
CA LYS A 234 11.24 -12.06 26.72
C LYS A 234 11.04 -11.20 25.47
N TYR A 235 9.82 -10.71 25.33
CA TYR A 235 9.43 -9.75 24.32
C TYR A 235 8.69 -8.59 24.99
N GLU A 236 8.90 -7.41 24.45
CA GLU A 236 8.12 -6.22 24.71
C GLU A 236 7.29 -5.91 23.47
N ILE A 237 6.06 -5.42 23.65
CA ILE A 237 5.23 -4.95 22.54
C ILE A 237 5.55 -3.48 22.31
N MET A 238 6.02 -3.16 21.11
CA MET A 238 6.22 -1.80 20.66
C MET A 238 4.96 -1.34 19.94
N HIS A 239 4.32 -0.29 20.44
CA HIS A 239 3.16 0.31 19.80
C HIS A 239 3.61 1.38 18.81
N ALA A 240 3.07 1.35 17.58
CA ALA A 240 3.30 2.41 16.61
C ALA A 240 2.50 3.68 16.96
N PHE A 241 1.33 3.50 17.57
CA PHE A 241 0.43 4.55 18.03
C PHE A 241 0.04 4.23 19.48
N GLU A 242 0.25 5.19 20.39
CA GLU A 242 -0.04 4.98 21.81
C GLU A 242 -1.55 4.81 22.06
N GLU A 243 -2.40 5.42 21.23
CA GLU A 243 -3.85 5.30 21.33
C GLU A 243 -4.34 3.87 21.06
N ASP A 244 -3.56 3.08 20.31
CA ASP A 244 -3.91 1.71 19.95
C ASP A 244 -3.53 0.69 21.04
N LYS A 245 -2.76 1.10 22.05
CA LYS A 245 -2.20 0.21 23.09
C LYS A 245 -3.25 -0.62 23.80
N GLU A 246 -4.35 -0.01 24.20
CA GLU A 246 -5.41 -0.70 24.95
C GLU A 246 -6.11 -1.80 24.13
N PHE A 247 -6.21 -1.60 22.81
CA PHE A 247 -6.80 -2.58 21.90
C PHE A 247 -5.85 -3.76 21.68
N VAL A 248 -4.54 -3.49 21.60
CA VAL A 248 -3.50 -4.52 21.50
C VAL A 248 -3.47 -5.36 22.78
N GLU A 249 -3.51 -4.72 23.95
CA GLU A 249 -3.58 -5.42 25.24
C GLU A 249 -4.86 -6.27 25.35
N MET A 250 -5.99 -5.76 24.86
CA MET A 250 -7.25 -6.51 24.81
C MET A 250 -7.14 -7.75 23.93
N ALA A 251 -6.59 -7.61 22.72
CA ALA A 251 -6.39 -8.74 21.80
C ALA A 251 -5.44 -9.80 22.38
N LEU A 252 -4.36 -9.39 23.03
CA LEU A 252 -3.44 -10.30 23.69
C LEU A 252 -4.03 -10.96 24.95
N LYS A 253 -5.00 -10.33 25.63
CA LYS A 253 -5.77 -11.00 26.70
C LYS A 253 -6.66 -12.10 26.15
N ILE A 254 -7.28 -11.89 24.98
CA ILE A 254 -8.12 -12.90 24.31
C ILE A 254 -7.23 -14.03 23.75
N LYS A 255 -6.13 -13.69 23.10
CA LYS A 255 -5.21 -14.65 22.47
C LYS A 255 -3.75 -14.29 22.77
N PRO A 256 -3.19 -14.76 23.89
CA PRO A 256 -1.84 -14.40 24.35
C PRO A 256 -0.70 -14.71 23.36
N ASN A 257 -0.91 -15.71 22.51
CA ASN A 257 0.08 -16.16 21.53
C ASN A 257 -0.21 -15.65 20.11
N ALA A 258 -1.10 -14.67 19.93
CA ALA A 258 -1.43 -14.13 18.61
C ALA A 258 -0.21 -13.54 17.88
N LEU A 259 -0.06 -13.87 16.60
CA LEU A 259 0.92 -13.23 15.72
C LEU A 259 0.47 -11.79 15.43
N HIS A 260 1.43 -10.88 15.31
CA HIS A 260 1.15 -9.50 14.90
C HIS A 260 0.93 -9.43 13.38
N PRO A 261 -0.03 -8.61 12.90
CA PRO A 261 -0.96 -7.80 13.68
C PRO A 261 -1.99 -8.64 14.46
N VAL A 262 -2.24 -8.28 15.73
CA VAL A 262 -3.12 -9.07 16.64
C VAL A 262 -4.61 -8.87 16.37
N PHE A 263 -4.96 -7.80 15.65
CA PHE A 263 -6.25 -7.55 15.02
C PHE A 263 -6.02 -6.84 13.67
N PRO A 264 -6.97 -6.83 12.71
CA PRO A 264 -6.79 -6.14 11.44
C PRO A 264 -6.43 -4.67 11.62
N SER A 265 -5.40 -4.18 10.92
CA SER A 265 -4.82 -2.82 11.02
C SER A 265 -3.94 -2.53 12.24
N ASP A 266 -3.72 -3.48 13.15
CA ASP A 266 -2.70 -3.33 14.19
C ASP A 266 -1.31 -3.10 13.55
N MET A 267 -0.53 -2.17 14.10
CA MET A 267 0.81 -1.82 13.64
C MET A 267 1.87 -2.03 14.73
N SER A 268 1.48 -2.61 15.86
CA SER A 268 2.39 -2.97 16.93
C SER A 268 3.28 -4.15 16.54
N MET A 269 4.45 -4.23 17.17
CA MET A 269 5.48 -5.20 16.83
C MET A 269 6.12 -5.77 18.09
N ARG A 270 6.46 -7.06 18.06
CA ARG A 270 7.27 -7.68 19.10
C ARG A 270 8.72 -7.21 18.99
N LYS A 271 9.26 -6.64 20.06
CA LYS A 271 10.68 -6.34 20.23
C LYS A 271 11.29 -7.34 21.21
N MET A 272 12.43 -7.91 20.85
CA MET A 272 13.15 -8.83 21.73
C MET A 272 13.76 -8.04 22.89
N VAL A 273 13.69 -8.60 24.10
CA VAL A 273 14.43 -8.09 25.26
C VAL A 273 15.60 -9.04 25.51
N LEU A 274 16.81 -8.54 25.25
CA LEU A 274 18.04 -9.28 25.52
C LEU A 274 18.46 -9.03 26.97
N PRO A 275 18.66 -10.07 27.80
CA PRO A 275 19.29 -9.90 29.11
C PRO A 275 20.75 -9.48 28.88
N PHE A 276 21.13 -8.33 29.40
CA PHE A 276 22.53 -7.92 29.56
C PHE A 276 23.04 -8.36 30.92
#